data_AF-X1M2I7-F1
#
_entry.id   AF-X1M2I7-F1
#
_cell.length_a   1.000
_cell.length_b   1.000
_cell.length_c   1.000
_cell.angle_alpha   90.00
_cell.angle_beta   90.00
_cell.angle_gamma   90.00
#
_symmetry.space_group_name_H-M   'P 1'
#
loop_
_entity.id
_entity.type
_entity.pdbx_description
1 polymer ?
#
loop_
_entity_poly.entity_id
_entity_poly.type
_entity_poly.pdbx_seq_one_letter_code
_entity_poly.pdbx_strand_id
1 'polypeptide(L)'
;MKYIGFYKDVLSCEENDQVFDHIISTLKPSNRLWSYFVNWEKVFRNTKEIELSLNTLNYLIGKEDFDDEFRFLLKKNPEVAKILPALVVR
;
A
#
# COMPACT_ATOMS: atom_id res chain seq x y z
N MET A 1 16.81 6.74 -5.50
CA MET A 1 16.68 8.00 -6.27
C MET A 1 17.69 7.98 -7.42
N LYS A 2 17.46 8.73 -8.50
CA LYS A 2 18.50 8.93 -9.51
C LYS A 2 19.55 9.88 -8.94
N TYR A 3 20.79 9.42 -8.83
CA TYR A 3 21.90 10.24 -8.37
C TYR A 3 22.27 11.27 -9.45
N ILE A 4 22.42 12.54 -9.08
CA ILE A 4 22.82 13.63 -9.99
C ILE A 4 24.07 14.32 -9.43
N GLY A 5 24.94 14.81 -10.32
CA GLY A 5 26.23 15.42 -9.94
C GLY A 5 26.11 16.57 -8.94
N PHE A 6 24.98 17.30 -8.97
CA PHE A 6 24.64 18.34 -8.01
C PHE A 6 24.78 17.91 -6.54
N TYR A 7 24.46 16.65 -6.21
CA TYR A 7 24.56 16.15 -4.84
C TYR A 7 26.00 16.05 -4.35
N LYS A 8 26.94 15.75 -5.24
CA LYS A 8 28.36 15.73 -4.94
C LYS A 8 28.92 17.15 -4.88
N ASP A 9 28.59 17.96 -5.87
CA ASP A 9 29.22 19.27 -6.08
C ASP A 9 28.76 20.33 -5.07
N VAL A 10 27.51 20.22 -4.58
CA VAL A 10 26.89 21.25 -3.73
C VAL A 10 26.57 20.74 -2.32
N LEU A 11 26.17 19.47 -2.19
CA LEU A 11 25.77 18.88 -0.90
C LEU A 11 26.87 17.99 -0.28
N SER A 12 28.00 17.80 -0.96
CA SER A 12 29.10 16.93 -0.53
C SER A 12 28.68 15.49 -0.19
N CYS A 13 27.56 15.03 -0.76
CA CYS A 13 27.01 13.70 -0.53
C CYS A 13 27.41 12.79 -1.68
N GLU A 14 28.25 11.78 -1.44
CA GLU A 14 28.79 10.90 -2.49
C GLU A 14 27.88 9.70 -2.77
N GLU A 15 27.07 9.30 -1.78
CA GLU A 15 26.17 8.15 -1.87
C GLU A 15 24.70 8.55 -1.83
N ASN A 16 23.82 7.72 -2.41
CA ASN A 16 22.37 7.97 -2.41
C ASN A 16 21.78 8.04 -1.00
N ASP A 17 22.28 7.24 -0.08
CA ASP A 17 21.77 7.18 1.29
C ASP A 17 22.11 8.48 2.04
N GLN A 18 23.31 9.02 1.84
CA GLN A 18 23.71 10.31 2.38
C GLN A 18 22.84 11.47 1.86
N VAL A 19 22.45 11.42 0.59
CA VAL A 19 21.52 12.42 0.01
C VAL A 19 20.14 12.32 0.66
N PHE A 20 19.64 11.12 0.88
CA PHE A 20 18.36 10.91 1.54
C PHE A 20 18.40 11.43 2.98
N ASP A 21 19.43 11.05 3.75
CA ASP A 21 19.61 11.50 5.13
C ASP A 21 19.75 13.02 5.24
N HIS A 22 20.47 13.64 4.30
CA HIS A 22 20.60 15.09 4.22
C HIS A 22 19.25 15.79 3.95
N ILE A 23 18.42 15.23 3.06
CA ILE A 23 17.08 15.74 2.80
C ILE A 23 16.20 15.63 4.05
N ILE A 24 16.17 14.46 4.70
CA ILE A 24 15.35 14.21 5.89
C ILE A 24 15.76 15.14 7.04
N SER A 25 17.06 15.33 7.26
CA SER A 25 17.58 16.21 8.32
C SER A 25 17.34 17.69 8.07
N THR A 26 17.19 18.11 6.81
CA THR A 26 16.95 19.52 6.42
C THR A 26 15.47 19.87 6.32
N LEU A 27 14.56 18.92 6.56
CA LEU A 27 13.12 19.18 6.58
C LEU A 27 12.78 20.20 7.69
N LYS A 28 12.18 21.33 7.30
CA LYS A 28 11.72 22.31 8.27
C LYS A 28 10.63 21.71 9.16
N PRO A 29 10.66 21.96 10.48
CA PRO A 29 9.58 21.55 11.35
C PRO A 29 8.28 22.20 10.87
N SER A 30 7.28 21.36 10.62
CA SER A 30 5.97 21.77 10.15
C SER A 30 4.95 21.48 11.24
N ASN A 31 4.09 22.45 11.55
CA ASN A 31 2.95 22.24 12.44
C ASN A 31 1.84 21.38 11.78
N ARG A 32 2.02 20.98 10.51
CA ARG A 32 1.09 20.10 9.79
C ARG A 32 1.49 18.65 10.05
N LEU A 33 0.69 17.96 10.84
CA LEU A 33 0.75 16.52 11.01
C LEU A 33 0.46 15.81 9.68
N TRP A 34 0.92 14.58 9.51
CA TRP A 34 0.61 13.76 8.33
C TRP A 34 -0.90 13.59 8.10
N SER A 35 -1.71 13.68 9.16
CA SER A 35 -3.18 13.70 9.08
C SER A 35 -3.75 14.89 8.31
N TYR A 36 -2.98 15.95 8.12
CA TYR A 36 -3.36 17.07 7.25
C TYR A 36 -3.44 16.66 5.77
N PHE A 37 -2.57 15.74 5.34
CA PHE A 37 -2.48 15.32 3.93
C PHE A 37 -3.32 14.08 3.63
N VAL A 38 -3.53 13.23 4.63
CA VAL A 38 -4.19 11.93 4.47
C VAL A 38 -5.26 11.77 5.53
N ASN A 39 -6.47 11.42 5.10
CA ASN A 39 -7.51 10.96 6.01
C ASN A 39 -7.20 9.52 6.46
N TRP A 40 -6.42 9.40 7.53
CA TRP A 40 -6.01 8.10 8.09
C TRP A 40 -7.18 7.26 8.58
N GLU A 41 -8.22 7.87 9.13
CA GLU A 41 -9.43 7.16 9.55
C GLU A 41 -10.08 6.41 8.38
N LYS A 42 -10.22 7.07 7.23
CA LYS A 42 -10.72 6.46 6.00
C LYS A 42 -9.80 5.32 5.54
N VAL A 43 -8.48 5.51 5.60
CA VAL A 43 -7.50 4.48 5.21
C VAL A 43 -7.68 3.24 6.07
N PHE A 44 -7.66 3.39 7.40
CA PHE A 44 -7.79 2.25 8.31
C PHE A 44 -9.13 1.52 8.17
N ARG A 45 -10.23 2.26 7.98
CA ARG A 45 -11.55 1.66 7.74
C ARG A 45 -11.55 0.80 6.48
N ASN A 46 -11.08 1.35 5.36
CA ASN A 46 -11.05 0.65 4.08
C ASN A 46 -10.13 -0.58 4.13
N THR A 47 -8.96 -0.47 4.78
CA THR A 47 -8.03 -1.59 4.96
C THR A 47 -8.69 -2.74 5.72
N LYS A 48 -9.44 -2.45 6.79
CA LYS A 48 -10.15 -3.47 7.58
C LYS A 48 -11.23 -4.21 6.76
N GLU A 49 -11.96 -3.49 5.92
CA GLU A 49 -12.97 -4.11 5.04
C GLU A 49 -12.33 -5.03 3.98
N ILE A 50 -11.18 -4.62 3.43
CA ILE A 50 -10.41 -5.43 2.48
C ILE A 50 -9.83 -6.67 3.18
N GLU A 51 -9.28 -6.52 4.38
CA GLU A 51 -8.69 -7.61 5.16
C GLU A 51 -9.67 -8.77 5.41
N LEU A 52 -10.91 -8.46 5.80
CA LEU A 52 -11.95 -9.47 6.03
C LEU A 52 -12.26 -10.26 4.75
N SER A 53 -12.35 -9.54 3.63
CA SER A 53 -12.66 -10.14 2.33
C SER A 53 -11.50 -10.98 1.80
N LEU A 54 -10.25 -10.55 2.01
CA LEU A 54 -9.05 -11.33 1.69
C LEU A 54 -8.98 -12.62 2.50
N ASN A 55 -9.25 -12.55 3.81
CA ASN A 55 -9.32 -13.73 4.66
C ASN A 55 -10.41 -14.71 4.22
N THR A 56 -11.51 -14.19 3.66
CA THR A 56 -12.55 -15.03 3.07
C THR A 56 -12.06 -15.73 1.80
N LEU A 57 -11.27 -15.05 0.95
CA LEU A 57 -10.67 -15.66 -0.24
C LEU A 57 -9.63 -16.74 0.09
N ASN A 58 -8.97 -16.66 1.24
CA ASN A 58 -8.03 -17.70 1.68
C ASN A 58 -8.69 -19.10 1.77
N TYR A 59 -10.02 -19.17 1.91
CA TYR A 59 -10.78 -20.42 1.81
C TYR A 59 -10.51 -21.22 0.52
N LEU A 60 -10.23 -20.53 -0.58
CA LEU A 60 -10.02 -21.12 -1.89
C LEU A 60 -8.64 -21.77 -2.02
N ILE A 61 -7.70 -21.47 -1.12
CA ILE A 61 -6.34 -22.00 -1.15
C ILE A 61 -6.39 -23.49 -0.82
N GLY A 62 -5.88 -24.33 -1.74
CA GLY A 62 -5.80 -25.78 -1.55
C GLY A 62 -7.09 -26.55 -1.89
N LYS A 63 -8.07 -25.90 -2.53
CA LYS A 63 -9.26 -26.57 -3.06
C LYS A 63 -8.93 -27.34 -4.35
N GLU A 64 -9.53 -28.52 -4.50
CA GLU A 64 -9.37 -29.37 -5.69
C GLU A 64 -10.05 -28.75 -6.92
N ASP A 65 -11.28 -28.26 -6.77
CA ASP A 65 -12.00 -27.50 -7.79
C ASP A 65 -12.14 -26.03 -7.37
N PHE A 66 -11.28 -25.19 -7.94
CA PHE A 66 -11.28 -23.76 -7.63
C PHE A 66 -12.55 -23.07 -8.15
N ASP A 67 -13.04 -23.41 -9.34
CA ASP A 67 -14.09 -22.67 -10.02
C ASP A 67 -15.45 -22.88 -9.34
N ASP A 68 -15.77 -24.12 -8.95
CA ASP A 68 -17.01 -24.42 -8.24
C ASP A 68 -17.02 -23.83 -6.83
N GLU A 69 -15.90 -23.93 -6.11
CA GLU A 69 -15.76 -23.36 -4.77
C GLU A 69 -15.77 -21.83 -4.80
N PHE A 70 -15.19 -21.21 -5.83
CA PHE A 70 -15.25 -19.77 -6.03
C PHE A 70 -16.68 -19.31 -6.34
N ARG A 71 -17.40 -20.00 -7.21
CA ARG A 71 -18.83 -19.71 -7.50
C ARG A 71 -19.67 -19.86 -6.24
N PHE A 72 -19.41 -20.88 -5.43
CA PHE A 72 -20.08 -21.09 -4.14
C PHE A 72 -19.78 -19.94 -3.17
N LEU A 73 -18.51 -19.57 -3.03
CA LEU A 73 -18.07 -18.48 -2.16
C LEU A 73 -18.70 -17.14 -2.55
N LEU A 74 -18.73 -16.83 -3.85
CA LEU A 74 -19.35 -15.60 -4.36
C LEU A 74 -20.86 -15.54 -4.14
N LYS A 75 -21.56 -16.67 -4.28
CA LYS A 75 -23.00 -16.75 -3.98
C LYS A 75 -23.28 -16.49 -2.49
N LYS A 76 -22.40 -16.99 -1.61
CA LYS A 76 -22.57 -16.86 -0.15
C LYS A 76 -22.15 -15.48 0.35
N ASN A 77 -21.05 -14.94 -0.16
CA ASN A 77 -20.45 -13.68 0.25
C ASN A 77 -20.17 -12.79 -0.98
N PRO A 78 -21.20 -12.17 -1.58
CA PRO A 78 -21.05 -11.35 -2.79
C PRO A 78 -20.15 -10.11 -2.59
N GLU A 79 -19.98 -9.66 -1.36
CA GLU A 79 -19.09 -8.56 -0.97
C GLU A 79 -17.62 -8.84 -1.36
N VAL A 80 -17.20 -10.11 -1.40
CA VAL A 80 -15.84 -10.51 -1.79
C VAL A 80 -15.51 -10.09 -3.23
N ALA A 81 -16.51 -10.03 -4.11
CA ALA A 81 -16.33 -9.58 -5.49
C ALA A 81 -15.84 -8.12 -5.57
N LYS A 82 -16.17 -7.27 -4.58
CA LYS A 82 -15.80 -5.85 -4.57
C LYS A 82 -14.29 -5.64 -4.46
N ILE A 83 -13.54 -6.64 -3.99
CA ILE A 83 -12.08 -6.52 -3.84
C ILE A 83 -11.33 -6.92 -5.10
N LEU A 84 -11.96 -7.68 -6.01
CA LEU A 84 -11.30 -8.17 -7.23
C LEU A 84 -10.65 -7.03 -8.04
N PRO A 85 -11.30 -5.86 -8.26
CA PRO A 85 -10.64 -4.75 -8.94
C PRO A 85 -9.36 -4.31 -8.23
N ALA A 86 -9.36 -4.24 -6.89
CA ALA A 86 -8.18 -3.82 -6.12
C ALA A 86 -7.01 -4.81 -6.22
N LEU A 87 -7.28 -6.10 -6.44
CA LEU A 87 -6.26 -7.14 -6.64
C LEU A 87 -5.69 -7.18 -8.06
N VAL A 88 -6.48 -6.76 -9.05
CA VAL A 88 -6.13 -6.81 -10.47
C VAL A 88 -5.40 -5.55 -10.94
N VAL A 89 -5.45 -4.46 -10.17
CA VAL A 89 -4.75 -3.20 -10.48
C VAL A 89 -3.24 -3.46 -10.61
N ARG A 90 -2.74 -3.15 -11.81
CA ARG A 90 -1.36 -3.30 -12.28
C ARG A 90 -0.66 -1.95 -12.31
#